data_AF-A0A2R7JSZ5-F1
#
_entry.id   AF-A0A2R7JSZ5-F1
#
_cell.length_a   1.000
_cell.length_b   1.000
_cell.length_c   1.000
_cell.angle_alpha   90.00
_cell.angle_beta   90.00
_cell.angle_gamma   90.00
#
_symmetry.space_group_name_H-M   'P 1'
#
loop_
_entity.id
_entity.type
_entity.pdbx_description
1 polymer ?
#
loop_
_entity_poly.entity_id
_entity_poly.type
_entity_poly.pdbx_seq_one_letter_code
_entity_poly.pdbx_strand_id
1 'polypeptide(L)'
;MEKFSKVILVFIGIGLFYLVLKGRNYKEEIREYAGQTICKYTLCKPTKGSGVAYVKYYINGKLYRNRAGGCPDNSEFKINKYYELNYSRIDPDKISVDFSKEVKDSILIKELASKLEFNYWLDH
;
A
#
# COMPACT_ATOMS: atom_id res chain seq x y z
N MET A 1 -37.98 1.85 22.14
CA MET A 1 -36.94 1.82 21.08
C MET A 1 -35.72 2.70 21.39
N GLU A 2 -35.84 3.84 22.09
CA GLU A 2 -34.70 4.75 22.37
C GLU A 2 -33.54 4.13 23.16
N LYS A 3 -33.81 3.27 24.17
CA LYS A 3 -32.76 2.65 24.99
C LYS A 3 -31.91 1.66 24.19
N PHE A 4 -32.51 0.92 23.26
CA PHE A 4 -31.80 0.00 22.36
C PHE A 4 -30.92 0.76 21.35
N SER A 5 -31.41 1.89 20.83
CA SER A 5 -30.65 2.76 19.93
C SER A 5 -29.38 3.32 20.60
N LYS A 6 -29.47 3.74 21.86
CA LYS A 6 -28.30 4.23 22.63
C LYS A 6 -27.24 3.15 22.85
N VAL A 7 -27.64 1.90 23.11
CA VAL A 7 -26.70 0.78 23.29
C VAL A 7 -25.98 0.45 21.98
N ILE A 8 -26.71 0.42 20.85
CA ILE A 8 -26.10 0.18 19.53
C ILE A 8 -25.09 1.28 19.17
N LEU A 9 -25.40 2.54 19.47
CA LEU A 9 -24.46 3.66 19.28
C LEU A 9 -23.17 3.51 20.07
N VAL A 10 -23.23 3.01 21.31
CA VAL A 10 -22.05 2.74 22.13
C VAL A 10 -21.17 1.66 21.50
N PHE A 11 -21.77 0.56 21.02
CA PHE A 11 -21.03 -0.50 20.33
C PHE A 11 -20.40 -0.02 19.02
N ILE A 12 -21.10 0.81 18.25
CA ILE A 12 -20.54 1.44 17.04
C ILE A 12 -19.35 2.34 17.42
N GLY A 13 -19.46 3.14 18.49
CA GLY A 13 -18.37 3.97 18.98
C GLY A 13 -17.13 3.17 19.38
N ILE A 14 -17.31 2.08 20.13
CA ILE A 14 -16.22 1.18 20.52
C ILE A 14 -15.58 0.53 19.29
N GLY A 15 -16.39 0.06 18.33
CA GLY A 15 -15.89 -0.53 17.09
C GLY A 15 -15.06 0.45 16.26
N LEU A 16 -15.55 1.69 16.09
CA LEU A 16 -14.81 2.74 15.39
C LEU A 16 -13.50 3.09 16.12
N PHE A 17 -13.53 3.18 17.45
CA PHE A 17 -12.33 3.45 18.27
C PHE A 17 -11.27 2.35 18.11
N TYR A 18 -11.69 1.08 18.12
CA TYR A 18 -10.78 -0.05 17.90
C TYR A 18 -10.12 0.00 16.51
N LEU A 19 -10.86 0.36 15.47
CA LEU A 19 -10.32 0.50 14.10
C LEU A 19 -9.26 1.60 14.02
N VAL A 20 -9.47 2.73 14.72
CA VAL A 20 -8.49 3.83 14.77
C VAL A 20 -7.20 3.40 15.46
N LEU A 21 -7.29 2.73 16.62
CA LEU A 21 -6.12 2.20 17.32
C LEU A 21 -5.34 1.21 16.46
N LYS A 22 -6.04 0.27 15.81
CA LYS A 22 -5.41 -0.70 14.91
C LYS A 22 -4.66 -0.01 13.76
N GLY A 23 -5.25 1.03 13.18
CA GLY A 23 -4.60 1.82 12.12
C GLY A 23 -3.32 2.54 12.58
N ARG A 24 -3.30 3.06 13.82
CA ARG A 24 -2.11 3.71 14.40
C ARG A 24 -0.98 2.72 14.64
N ASN A 25 -1.30 1.55 15.17
CA ASN A 25 -0.30 0.50 15.45
C ASN A 25 0.48 0.10 14.19
N TYR A 26 -0.15 0.03 13.01
CA TYR A 26 0.58 -0.30 11.78
C TYR A 26 1.51 0.83 11.31
N LYS A 27 1.16 2.09 11.52
CA LYS A 27 2.06 3.21 11.18
C LYS A 27 3.29 3.21 12.08
N GLU A 28 3.10 2.95 13.37
CA GLU A 28 4.18 2.84 14.34
C GLU A 28 5.05 1.60 14.05
N GLU A 29 4.44 0.45 13.74
CA GLU A 29 5.18 -0.76 13.39
C GLU A 29 5.98 -0.62 12.08
N ILE A 30 5.43 -0.01 11.03
CA ILE A 30 6.20 0.27 9.80
C ILE A 30 7.35 1.25 10.10
N ARG A 31 7.17 2.19 11.03
CA ARG A 31 8.24 3.14 11.39
C ARG A 31 9.39 2.47 12.14
N GLU A 32 9.10 1.51 13.01
CA GLU A 32 10.11 0.88 13.88
C GLU A 32 10.67 -0.44 13.32
N TYR A 33 9.85 -1.22 12.61
CA TYR A 33 10.15 -2.60 12.21
C TYR A 33 9.79 -2.91 10.76
N ALA A 34 9.71 -1.90 9.88
CA ALA A 34 9.36 -2.10 8.47
C ALA A 34 10.12 -3.27 7.82
N GLY A 35 9.38 -4.09 7.08
CA GLY A 35 9.96 -4.80 5.95
C GLY A 35 10.26 -3.81 4.83
N GLN A 36 11.40 -3.98 4.15
CA GLN A 36 11.80 -3.13 3.03
C GLN A 36 11.83 -3.94 1.72
N THR A 37 11.38 -3.32 0.65
CA THR A 37 11.46 -3.83 -0.72
C THR A 37 11.32 -2.67 -1.70
N ILE A 38 11.23 -2.97 -2.99
CA ILE A 38 10.88 -1.99 -4.02
C ILE A 38 9.53 -2.31 -4.64
N CYS A 39 8.90 -1.31 -5.23
CA CYS A 39 7.64 -1.46 -5.94
C CYS A 39 7.68 -0.76 -7.30
N LYS A 40 6.82 -1.21 -8.22
CA LYS A 40 6.57 -0.54 -9.49
C LYS A 40 5.30 0.32 -9.35
N TYR A 41 5.40 1.60 -9.65
CA TYR A 41 4.23 2.46 -9.73
C TYR A 41 3.46 2.19 -11.03
N THR A 42 2.18 1.84 -10.93
CA THR A 42 1.43 1.33 -12.09
C THR A 42 0.32 2.23 -12.57
N LEU A 43 -0.35 2.94 -11.66
CA LEU A 43 -1.54 3.70 -12.01
C LEU A 43 -1.81 4.81 -10.99
N CYS A 44 -2.10 6.00 -11.48
CA CYS A 44 -2.90 6.98 -10.75
C CYS A 44 -4.35 6.86 -11.20
N LYS A 45 -5.26 6.46 -10.30
CA LYS A 45 -6.69 6.45 -10.61
C LYS A 45 -7.31 7.77 -10.13
N PRO A 46 -7.87 8.61 -11.01
CA PRO A 46 -8.55 9.82 -10.57
C PRO A 46 -9.75 9.49 -9.69
N THR A 47 -9.95 10.27 -8.64
CA THR A 47 -11.09 10.22 -7.72
C THR A 47 -11.62 11.65 -7.53
N LYS A 48 -12.72 11.85 -6.78
CA LYS A 48 -13.30 13.19 -6.51
C LYS A 48 -12.41 14.10 -5.63
N GLY A 49 -11.09 13.92 -5.64
CA GLY A 49 -10.10 14.63 -4.85
C GLY A 49 -8.70 14.34 -5.38
N SER A 50 -7.74 14.04 -4.50
CA SER A 50 -6.45 13.50 -4.91
C SER A 50 -6.62 12.06 -5.39
N GLY A 51 -6.18 11.77 -6.62
CA GLY A 51 -6.26 10.43 -7.19
C GLY A 51 -5.57 9.38 -6.29
N VAL A 52 -5.86 8.10 -6.53
CA VAL A 52 -5.28 7.00 -5.76
C VAL A 52 -4.15 6.35 -6.56
N ALA A 53 -2.96 6.33 -5.96
CA ALA A 53 -1.79 5.64 -6.51
C ALA A 53 -1.90 4.13 -6.27
N TYR A 54 -1.58 3.34 -7.28
CA TYR A 54 -1.47 1.88 -7.20
C TYR A 54 -0.07 1.42 -7.57
N VAL A 55 0.47 0.54 -6.75
CA VAL A 55 1.79 -0.06 -6.93
C VAL A 55 1.68 -1.58 -7.02
N LYS A 56 2.62 -2.20 -7.71
CA LYS A 56 2.84 -3.65 -7.68
C LYS A 56 4.17 -3.95 -7.00
N TYR A 57 4.19 -4.98 -6.16
CA TYR A 57 5.40 -5.43 -5.45
C TYR A 57 5.31 -6.93 -5.16
N TYR A 58 6.42 -7.52 -4.74
CA TYR A 58 6.52 -8.95 -4.48
C TYR A 58 7.17 -9.19 -3.12
N ILE A 59 6.50 -9.95 -2.26
CA ILE A 59 6.95 -10.27 -0.90
C ILE A 59 6.60 -11.73 -0.62
N ASN A 60 7.53 -12.48 -0.01
CA ASN A 60 7.32 -13.85 0.48
C ASN A 60 6.64 -14.79 -0.54
N GLY A 61 7.08 -14.77 -1.79
CA GLY A 61 6.52 -15.65 -2.81
C GLY A 61 5.25 -15.13 -3.50
N LYS A 62 4.66 -14.04 -2.99
CA LYS A 62 3.35 -13.53 -3.44
C LYS A 62 3.46 -12.17 -4.10
N LEU A 63 2.71 -12.02 -5.21
CA LEU A 63 2.51 -10.76 -5.90
C LEU A 63 1.37 -9.96 -5.24
N TYR A 64 1.61 -8.67 -5.06
CA TYR A 64 0.61 -7.74 -4.52
C TYR A 64 0.38 -6.59 -5.49
N ARG A 65 -0.89 -6.13 -5.53
CA ARG A 65 -1.28 -4.87 -6.16
C ARG A 65 -2.12 -4.09 -5.16
N ASN A 66 -1.56 -3.01 -4.63
CA ASN A 66 -2.20 -2.29 -3.53
C ASN A 66 -2.14 -0.77 -3.71
N ARG A 67 -2.96 -0.07 -2.94
CA ARG A 67 -3.03 1.39 -2.90
C ARG A 67 -1.85 1.93 -2.10
N ALA A 68 -1.12 2.86 -2.67
CA ALA A 68 0.03 3.53 -2.05
C ALA A 68 -0.30 4.94 -1.51
N GLY A 69 -1.59 5.26 -1.39
CA GLY A 69 -2.06 6.57 -0.96
C GLY A 69 -2.45 7.47 -2.13
N GLY A 70 -2.29 8.79 -1.94
CA GLY A 70 -2.55 9.79 -2.97
C GLY A 70 -1.57 9.70 -4.13
N CYS A 71 -2.01 10.10 -5.33
CA CYS A 71 -1.09 10.22 -6.46
C CYS A 71 -0.02 11.28 -6.18
N PRO A 72 1.26 10.98 -6.48
CA PRO A 72 2.31 11.98 -6.37
C PRO A 72 2.15 13.05 -7.45
N ASP A 73 2.74 14.23 -7.20
CA ASP A 73 2.86 15.26 -8.22
C ASP A 73 3.60 14.73 -9.45
N ASN A 74 3.23 15.26 -10.62
CA ASN A 74 3.78 14.82 -11.92
C ASN A 74 3.62 13.31 -12.13
N SER A 75 2.51 12.74 -11.66
CA SER A 75 2.25 11.30 -11.66
C SER A 75 2.51 10.63 -13.01
N GLU A 76 2.17 11.30 -14.12
CA GLU A 76 2.34 10.77 -15.48
C GLU A 76 3.81 10.40 -15.77
N PHE A 77 4.75 11.21 -15.32
CA PHE A 77 6.20 10.97 -15.47
C PHE A 77 6.76 9.95 -14.50
N LYS A 78 5.97 9.59 -13.47
CA LYS A 78 6.34 8.62 -12.44
C LYS A 78 5.82 7.22 -12.74
N ILE A 79 4.79 7.09 -13.59
CA ILE A 79 4.22 5.80 -13.97
C ILE A 79 5.31 4.88 -14.54
N ASN A 80 5.22 3.59 -14.21
CA ASN A 80 6.16 2.52 -14.54
C ASN A 80 7.56 2.63 -13.92
N LYS A 81 7.83 3.65 -13.10
CA LYS A 81 9.08 3.76 -12.34
C LYS A 81 9.03 2.96 -11.04
N TYR A 82 10.21 2.79 -10.45
CA TYR A 82 10.42 1.99 -9.24
C TYR A 82 10.74 2.87 -8.04
N TYR A 83 10.21 2.51 -6.88
CA TYR A 83 10.30 3.29 -5.65
C TYR A 83 10.51 2.39 -4.44
N GLU A 84 11.13 2.93 -3.40
CA GLU A 84 11.23 2.28 -2.09
C GLU A 84 9.84 2.05 -1.50
N LEU A 85 9.62 0.82 -1.02
CA LEU A 85 8.38 0.42 -0.35
C LEU A 85 8.72 -0.17 1.02
N ASN A 86 8.12 0.42 2.04
CA ASN A 86 8.07 -0.13 3.38
C ASN A 86 6.73 -0.85 3.57
N TYR A 87 6.74 -2.01 4.21
CA TYR A 87 5.53 -2.77 4.51
C TYR A 87 5.52 -3.26 5.95
N SER A 88 4.32 -3.49 6.48
CA SER A 88 4.15 -4.10 7.79
C SER A 88 4.49 -5.58 7.74
N ARG A 89 5.32 -6.06 8.67
CA ARG A 89 5.65 -7.49 8.74
C ARG A 89 4.49 -8.32 9.29
N ILE A 90 3.52 -7.67 9.92
CA ILE A 90 2.31 -8.28 10.47
C ILE A 90 1.22 -8.38 9.38
N ASP A 91 1.06 -7.35 8.57
CA ASP A 91 0.07 -7.30 7.48
C ASP A 91 0.70 -6.68 6.22
N PRO A 92 1.18 -7.49 5.26
CA PRO A 92 1.85 -7.00 4.05
C PRO A 92 0.97 -6.10 3.17
N ASP A 93 -0.35 -6.08 3.35
CA ASP A 93 -1.24 -5.15 2.65
C ASP A 93 -1.16 -3.71 3.21
N LYS A 94 -0.50 -3.51 4.36
CA LYS A 94 -0.17 -2.18 4.88
C LYS A 94 1.20 -1.78 4.38
N ILE A 95 1.20 -0.78 3.49
CA ILE A 95 2.41 -0.28 2.83
C ILE A 95 2.57 1.23 3.00
N SER A 96 3.80 1.69 2.83
CA SER A 96 4.19 3.09 2.71
C SER A 96 5.22 3.20 1.60
N VAL A 97 4.97 4.09 0.63
CA VAL A 97 5.83 4.28 -0.54
C VAL A 97 6.30 5.73 -0.56
N ASP A 98 7.59 5.92 -0.77
CA ASP A 98 8.18 7.24 -0.94
C ASP A 98 8.39 7.55 -2.43
N PHE A 99 7.44 8.27 -3.05
CA PHE A 99 7.51 8.65 -4.46
C PHE A 99 8.57 9.73 -4.78
N SER A 100 9.31 10.24 -3.77
CA SER A 100 10.47 11.11 -3.98
C SER A 100 11.76 10.32 -4.18
N LYS A 101 11.81 9.07 -3.68
CA LYS A 101 12.98 8.19 -3.76
C LYS A 101 12.83 7.16 -4.88
N GLU A 102 13.11 7.62 -6.10
CA GLU A 102 13.17 6.73 -7.26
C GLU A 102 14.35 5.77 -7.14
N VAL A 103 14.07 4.46 -7.23
CA VAL A 103 15.10 3.42 -7.27
C VAL A 103 15.57 3.27 -8.71
N LYS A 104 16.89 3.38 -8.92
CA LYS A 104 17.55 3.24 -10.23
C LYS A 104 18.47 2.02 -10.33
N ASP A 105 18.55 1.22 -9.27
CA ASP A 105 19.37 0.01 -9.27
C ASP A 105 18.81 -1.01 -10.26
N SER A 106 19.58 -1.29 -11.32
CA SER A 106 19.15 -2.15 -12.40
C SER A 106 18.95 -3.61 -12.00
N ILE A 107 19.65 -4.10 -10.97
CA ILE A 107 19.56 -5.48 -10.50
C ILE A 107 18.24 -5.65 -9.75
N LEU A 108 17.96 -4.77 -8.78
CA LEU A 108 16.70 -4.79 -8.04
C LEU A 108 15.49 -4.65 -8.96
N ILE A 109 15.58 -3.73 -9.94
CA ILE A 109 14.53 -3.52 -10.94
C ILE A 109 14.30 -4.79 -11.77
N LYS A 110 15.35 -5.42 -12.29
CA LYS A 110 15.23 -6.66 -13.09
C LYS A 110 14.64 -7.80 -12.28
N GLU A 111 15.06 -7.95 -11.03
CA GLU A 111 14.54 -8.98 -10.14
C GLU A 111 13.04 -8.79 -9.90
N LEU A 112 12.59 -7.57 -9.58
CA LEU A 112 11.17 -7.32 -9.42
C LEU A 112 10.42 -7.49 -10.75
N ALA A 113 10.93 -6.92 -11.85
CA ALA A 113 10.29 -7.00 -13.16
C ALA A 113 10.04 -8.45 -13.60
N SER A 114 11.03 -9.34 -13.44
CA SER A 114 10.87 -10.75 -13.77
C SER A 114 9.75 -11.43 -12.94
N LYS A 115 9.66 -11.12 -11.64
CA LYS A 115 8.57 -11.60 -10.76
C LYS A 115 7.20 -11.04 -11.14
N LEU A 116 7.15 -9.79 -11.63
CA LEU A 116 5.92 -9.16 -12.11
C LEU A 116 5.43 -9.76 -13.43
N GLU A 117 6.36 -10.07 -14.35
CA GLU A 117 6.06 -10.64 -15.67
C GLU A 117 5.67 -12.11 -15.59
N PHE A 118 6.36 -12.93 -14.78
CA PHE A 118 6.08 -14.35 -14.63
C PHE A 118 4.63 -14.64 -14.24
N ASN A 119 4.04 -13.82 -13.37
CA ASN A 119 2.65 -13.99 -12.95
C ASN A 119 1.62 -13.53 -14.00
N TYR A 120 1.97 -12.59 -14.88
CA TYR A 120 1.06 -12.18 -15.96
C TYR A 120 0.71 -13.37 -16.88
N TRP A 121 1.68 -14.25 -17.11
CA TRP A 121 1.54 -15.47 -17.90
C TRP A 121 0.86 -16.64 -17.18
N LEU A 122 0.67 -16.57 -15.85
CA LEU A 122 -0.07 -17.57 -15.08
C LEU A 122 -1.56 -17.23 -14.94
N ASP A 123 -1.90 -15.95 -15.09
CA ASP A 123 -3.27 -15.43 -14.99
C ASP A 123 -3.99 -15.31 -16.37
N HIS A 124 -3.32 -15.66 -17.47
CA HIS A 124 -3.84 -15.67 -18.87
C HIS A 124 -3.46 -16.98 -19.57
#